data_AF-A0AAD7JH98-F1
#
_entry.id   AF-A0AAD7JH98-F1
#
_cell.length_a   1.000
_cell.length_b   1.000
_cell.length_c   1.000
_cell.angle_alpha   90.00
_cell.angle_beta   90.00
_cell.angle_gamma   90.00
#
_symmetry.space_group_name_H-M   'P 1'
#
loop_
_entity.id
_entity.type
_entity.pdbx_description
1 polymer ?
#
loop_
_entity_poly.entity_id
_entity_poly.type
_entity_poly.pdbx_seq_one_letter_code
_entity_poly.pdbx_strand_id
1 'polypeptide(L)'
;MKPKNVTLRRRLASVDSQLEAESLPSRHSPRLKEERQRRLTEEKITIQSSLDSIVYPILTLPVEITAEIFFHCLPRHPSFPSARIAPMLLGRICRQWRNIACSTPRLWAHL
;
A
#
# COMPACT_ATOMS: atom_id res chain seq x y z
N MET A 1 -12.19 -7.33 13.81
CA MET A 1 -10.81 -6.92 14.20
C MET A 1 -10.15 -6.28 12.97
N LYS A 2 -9.57 -5.07 13.07
CA LYS A 2 -8.90 -4.42 11.93
C LYS A 2 -7.55 -5.10 11.66
N PRO A 3 -7.14 -5.34 10.40
CA PRO A 3 -5.86 -5.96 10.09
C PRO A 3 -4.71 -5.13 10.63
N LYS A 4 -3.68 -5.78 11.21
CA LYS A 4 -2.55 -5.13 11.91
C LYS A 4 -1.91 -4.01 11.09
N ASN A 5 -1.76 -4.21 9.77
CA ASN A 5 -1.20 -3.22 8.85
C ASN A 5 -2.01 -1.91 8.77
N VAL A 6 -3.35 -1.99 8.76
CA VAL A 6 -4.21 -0.79 8.70
C VAL A 6 -4.10 0.04 9.97
N THR A 7 -3.96 -0.62 11.12
CA THR A 7 -3.75 0.06 12.40
C THR A 7 -2.37 0.74 12.45
N LEU A 8 -1.32 0.05 12.01
CA LEU A 8 0.04 0.62 11.94
C LEU A 8 0.12 1.80 10.98
N ARG A 9 -0.46 1.71 9.78
CA ARG A 9 -0.49 2.84 8.82
C ARG A 9 -1.23 4.05 9.34
N ARG A 10 -2.36 3.86 10.06
CA ARG A 10 -3.07 4.97 10.71
C ARG A 10 -2.20 5.61 11.79
N ARG A 11 -1.48 4.80 12.57
CA ARG A 11 -0.60 5.30 13.63
C ARG A 11 0.59 6.07 13.06
N LEU A 12 1.21 5.57 11.98
CA LEU A 12 2.26 6.27 11.26
C LEU A 12 1.79 7.65 10.79
N ALA A 13 0.63 7.72 10.13
CA ALA A 13 0.05 8.99 9.69
C ALA A 13 -0.21 9.97 10.84
N SER A 14 -0.64 9.48 12.00
CA SER A 14 -0.82 10.31 13.21
C SER A 14 0.51 10.89 13.71
N VAL A 15 1.58 10.08 13.73
CA VAL A 15 2.91 10.51 14.16
C VAL A 15 3.50 11.51 13.16
N ASP A 16 3.32 11.29 11.86
CA ASP A 16 3.73 12.24 10.81
C ASP A 16 3.06 13.61 11.00
N SER A 17 1.74 13.65 11.23
CA SER A 17 1.03 14.90 11.50
C SER A 17 1.50 15.59 12.79
N GLN A 18 1.92 14.83 13.81
CA GLN A 18 2.46 15.40 15.05
C GLN A 18 3.87 15.98 14.85
N LEU A 19 4.73 15.30 14.09
CA LEU A 19 6.05 15.80 13.70
C LEU A 19 5.94 17.10 12.89
N GLU A 20 4.99 17.14 11.94
CA GLU A 20 4.69 18.34 11.16
C GLU A 20 4.22 19.48 12.06
N ALA A 21 3.29 19.23 12.99
CA ALA A 21 2.79 20.24 13.93
C ALA A 21 3.90 20.79 14.85
N GLU A 22 4.84 19.96 15.30
CA GLU A 22 5.94 20.36 16.16
C GLU A 22 7.03 21.16 15.42
N SER A 23 7.13 21.00 14.09
CA SER A 23 8.04 21.77 13.23
C SER A 23 7.66 23.25 13.09
N LEU A 24 6.43 23.63 13.46
CA LEU A 24 5.99 25.02 13.40
C LEU A 24 6.70 25.90 14.47
N PRO A 25 7.03 27.16 14.14
CA PRO A 25 7.58 28.10 15.10
C PRO A 25 6.61 28.28 16.28
N SER A 26 7.08 28.03 17.50
CA SER A 26 6.27 28.23 18.71
C SER A 26 7.16 28.66 19.87
N ARG A 27 6.60 29.49 20.77
CA ARG A 27 7.24 30.16 21.91
C ARG A 27 7.67 29.22 23.06
N HIS A 28 7.42 27.91 22.94
CA HIS A 28 7.82 26.94 23.96
C HIS A 28 9.33 26.81 24.10
N SER A 29 9.80 26.37 25.27
CA SER A 29 11.22 26.14 25.53
C SER A 29 11.82 25.16 24.50
N PRO A 30 12.97 25.47 23.87
CA PRO A 30 13.56 24.66 22.81
C PRO A 30 13.83 23.21 23.25
N ARG A 31 14.20 23.01 24.52
CA ARG A 31 14.55 21.71 25.09
C ARG A 31 13.39 20.71 25.12
N LEU A 32 12.17 21.16 25.45
CA LEU A 32 10.98 20.29 25.48
C LEU A 32 10.51 19.89 24.08
N LYS A 33 10.67 20.79 23.10
CA LYS A 33 10.33 20.52 21.69
C LYS A 33 11.25 19.48 21.09
N GLU A 34 12.55 19.60 21.33
CA GLU A 34 13.56 18.62 20.89
C GLU A 34 13.30 17.23 21.45
N GLU A 35 12.98 17.12 22.74
CA GLU A 35 12.71 15.83 23.36
C GLU A 35 11.46 15.16 22.78
N ARG A 36 10.39 15.94 22.55
CA ARG A 36 9.18 15.43 21.90
C ARG A 36 9.44 15.00 20.46
N GLN A 37 10.19 15.79 19.69
CA GLN A 37 10.56 15.48 18.31
C GLN A 37 11.37 14.18 18.23
N ARG A 38 12.31 13.96 19.16
CA ARG A 38 13.09 12.72 19.26
C ARG A 38 12.17 11.52 19.50
N ARG A 39 11.29 11.60 20.50
CA ARG A 39 10.32 10.53 20.82
C ARG A 39 9.44 10.18 19.62
N LEU A 40 8.91 11.18 18.92
CA LEU A 40 8.07 10.96 17.74
C LEU A 40 8.87 10.36 16.57
N THR A 41 10.13 10.75 16.40
CA THR A 41 11.00 10.20 15.35
C THR A 41 11.34 8.73 15.63
N GLU A 42 11.66 8.38 16.88
CA GLU A 42 11.90 7.00 17.31
C GLU A 42 10.65 6.13 17.14
N GLU A 43 9.47 6.66 17.51
CA GLU A 43 8.20 5.96 17.30
C GLU A 43 7.93 5.76 15.80
N LYS A 44 8.15 6.78 14.96
CA LYS A 44 8.02 6.69 13.50
C LYS A 44 8.91 5.58 12.94
N ILE A 45 10.19 5.56 13.31
CA ILE A 45 11.15 4.53 12.86
C ILE A 45 10.66 3.13 13.25
N THR A 46 10.20 2.96 14.49
CA THR A 46 9.69 1.68 15.00
C THR A 46 8.45 1.20 14.23
N ILE A 47 7.50 2.10 13.97
CA ILE A 47 6.29 1.78 13.21
C ILE A 47 6.64 1.45 11.76
N GLN A 48 7.54 2.22 11.14
CA GLN A 48 7.97 2.02 9.76
C GLN A 48 8.66 0.65 9.61
N SER A 49 9.60 0.31 10.49
CA SER A 49 10.25 -1.01 10.50
C SER A 49 9.24 -2.16 10.63
N SER A 50 8.23 -2.00 11.49
CA SER A 50 7.15 -2.99 11.63
C SER A 50 6.33 -3.13 10.35
N LEU A 51 6.06 -2.03 9.64
CA LEU A 51 5.36 -2.06 8.35
C LEU A 51 6.18 -2.73 7.25
N ASP A 52 7.49 -2.47 7.20
CA ASP A 52 8.40 -3.02 6.19
C ASP A 52 8.57 -4.54 6.35
N SER A 53 8.45 -5.06 7.57
CA SER A 53 8.45 -6.50 7.84
C SER A 53 7.19 -7.24 7.34
N ILE A 54 6.13 -6.51 6.98
CA ILE A 54 4.89 -7.11 6.49
C ILE A 54 5.08 -7.47 5.02
N VAL A 55 5.36 -8.74 4.78
CA VAL A 55 5.42 -9.30 3.44
C VAL A 55 4.01 -9.51 2.91
N TYR A 56 3.79 -9.11 1.66
CA TYR A 56 2.60 -9.45 0.90
C TYR A 56 3.00 -10.50 -0.14
N PRO A 57 2.78 -11.81 0.11
CA PRO A 57 3.34 -12.89 -0.72
C PRO A 57 3.00 -12.76 -2.21
N ILE A 58 1.85 -12.19 -2.53
CA ILE A 58 1.41 -11.99 -3.91
C ILE A 58 2.10 -10.81 -4.63
N LEU A 59 2.81 -9.94 -3.91
CA LEU A 59 3.65 -8.89 -4.48
C LEU A 59 5.09 -9.36 -4.72
N THR A 60 5.48 -10.51 -4.14
CA THR A 60 6.82 -11.10 -4.27
C THR A 60 6.89 -12.20 -5.33
N LEU A 61 5.77 -12.59 -5.94
CA LEU A 61 5.75 -13.56 -7.02
C LEU A 61 6.39 -12.99 -8.29
N PRO A 62 7.04 -13.82 -9.13
CA PRO A 62 7.41 -13.43 -10.47
C PRO A 62 6.21 -12.91 -11.28
N VAL A 63 6.48 -12.04 -12.25
CA VAL A 63 5.44 -11.40 -13.06
C VAL A 63 4.64 -12.44 -13.84
N GLU A 64 5.31 -13.48 -14.33
CA GLU A 64 4.75 -14.59 -15.11
C GLU A 64 3.73 -15.38 -14.29
N ILE A 65 4.08 -15.71 -13.05
CA ILE A 65 3.18 -16.44 -12.13
C ILE A 65 1.97 -15.58 -11.77
N THR A 66 2.19 -14.29 -11.53
CA THR A 66 1.12 -13.35 -11.24
C THR A 66 0.17 -13.20 -12.43
N ALA A 67 0.70 -13.13 -13.65
CA ALA A 67 -0.07 -13.06 -14.88
C ALA A 67 -0.91 -14.32 -15.12
N GLU A 68 -0.38 -15.51 -14.82
CA GLU A 68 -1.13 -16.77 -14.93
C GLU A 68 -2.27 -16.83 -13.89
N ILE A 69 -2.03 -16.38 -12.65
CA ILE A 69 -3.10 -16.23 -11.65
C ILE A 69 -4.20 -15.29 -12.17
N PHE A 70 -3.82 -14.16 -12.78
CA PHE A 70 -4.78 -13.21 -13.35
C PHE A 70 -5.61 -13.83 -14.47
N PHE A 71 -4.98 -14.67 -15.31
CA PHE A 71 -5.66 -15.39 -16.39
C PHE A 71 -6.75 -16.30 -15.83
N HIS A 72 -6.47 -17.02 -14.74
CA HIS A 72 -7.47 -17.86 -14.07
C HIS A 72 -8.57 -17.08 -13.33
N CYS A 73 -8.41 -15.76 -13.14
CA CYS A 73 -9.41 -14.89 -12.57
C CYS A 73 -10.37 -14.29 -13.62
N LEU A 74 -10.11 -14.51 -14.91
CA LEU A 74 -10.97 -14.03 -16.00
C LEU A 74 -12.37 -14.68 -15.92
N PRO A 75 -13.42 -13.97 -16.35
CA PRO A 75 -14.75 -14.56 -16.45
C PRO A 75 -14.73 -15.74 -17.43
N ARG A 76 -15.54 -16.78 -17.14
CA ARG A 76 -15.65 -17.98 -18.00
C ARG A 76 -16.24 -17.69 -19.38
N HIS A 77 -16.99 -16.60 -19.50
CA HIS A 77 -17.62 -16.15 -20.74
C HIS A 77 -17.20 -14.72 -21.06
N PRO A 78 -17.10 -14.35 -22.35
CA PRO A 78 -16.88 -12.98 -22.76
C PRO A 78 -17.86 -12.05 -22.05
N SER A 79 -17.33 -10.98 -21.49
CA SER A 79 -18.09 -10.05 -20.67
C SER A 79 -17.66 -8.63 -21.00
N PHE A 80 -18.61 -7.70 -21.05
CA PHE A 80 -18.28 -6.30 -21.27
C PHE A 80 -17.26 -5.79 -20.24
N PRO A 81 -16.31 -4.94 -20.65
CA PRO A 81 -15.35 -4.32 -19.75
C PRO A 81 -16.07 -3.64 -18.57
N SER A 82 -15.76 -4.07 -17.36
CA SER A 82 -16.37 -3.56 -16.14
C SER A 82 -15.35 -3.44 -15.03
N ALA A 83 -15.41 -2.35 -14.27
CA ALA A 83 -14.53 -2.13 -13.11
C ALA A 83 -14.70 -3.16 -11.98
N ARG A 84 -15.66 -4.08 -12.11
CA ARG A 84 -15.95 -5.19 -11.19
C ARG A 84 -15.53 -6.56 -11.73
N ILE A 85 -15.02 -6.64 -12.96
CA ILE A 85 -14.66 -7.90 -13.63
C ILE A 85 -13.18 -7.87 -14.01
N ALA A 86 -12.48 -9.00 -13.94
CA ALA A 86 -11.10 -9.10 -14.43
C ALA A 86 -11.07 -8.95 -15.97
N PRO A 87 -9.99 -8.38 -16.55
CA PRO A 87 -8.77 -7.92 -15.88
C PRO A 87 -8.88 -6.53 -15.23
N MET A 88 -9.93 -5.75 -15.52
CA MET A 88 -10.12 -4.37 -15.01
C MET A 88 -10.11 -4.28 -13.48
N LEU A 89 -10.76 -5.23 -12.79
CA LEU A 89 -10.78 -5.31 -11.32
C LEU A 89 -9.35 -5.44 -10.74
N LEU A 90 -8.50 -6.24 -11.37
CA LEU A 90 -7.16 -6.56 -10.88
C LEU A 90 -6.26 -5.32 -10.89
N GLY A 91 -6.38 -4.47 -11.92
CA GLY A 91 -5.65 -3.20 -12.01
C GLY A 91 -6.05 -2.14 -10.97
N ARG A 92 -7.08 -2.38 -10.17
CA ARG A 92 -7.52 -1.47 -9.10
C ARG A 92 -6.92 -1.79 -7.73
N ILE A 93 -6.27 -2.95 -7.59
CA ILE A 93 -5.72 -3.41 -6.30
C ILE A 93 -4.48 -2.61 -5.93
N CYS A 94 -3.49 -2.54 -6.82
CA CYS A 94 -2.30 -1.72 -6.64
C CYS A 94 -1.65 -1.32 -7.99
N ARG A 95 -0.65 -0.44 -7.95
CA ARG A 95 0.07 0.01 -9.15
C ARG A 95 0.80 -1.14 -9.86
N GLN A 96 1.45 -2.03 -9.10
CA GLN A 96 2.18 -3.17 -9.64
C GLN A 96 1.26 -4.11 -10.42
N TRP A 97 0.11 -4.48 -9.85
CA TRP A 97 -0.88 -5.34 -10.51
C TRP A 97 -1.45 -4.71 -11.78
N ARG A 98 -1.67 -3.38 -11.77
CA ARG A 98 -2.08 -2.67 -12.98
C ARG A 98 -1.04 -2.78 -14.09
N ASN A 99 0.24 -2.57 -13.76
CA ASN A 99 1.32 -2.67 -14.73
C ASN A 99 1.42 -4.08 -15.32
N ILE A 100 1.32 -5.12 -14.49
CA ILE A 100 1.29 -6.52 -14.93
C ILE A 100 0.09 -6.76 -15.85
N ALA A 101 -1.11 -6.35 -15.46
CA ALA A 101 -2.31 -6.53 -16.27
C ALA A 101 -2.19 -5.84 -17.64
N CYS A 102 -1.74 -4.57 -17.67
CA CYS A 102 -1.56 -3.82 -18.92
C CYS A 102 -0.45 -4.38 -19.82
N SER A 103 0.61 -4.96 -19.24
CA SER A 103 1.72 -5.56 -19.99
C SER A 103 1.49 -7.02 -20.40
N THR A 104 0.31 -7.59 -20.09
CA THR A 104 -0.05 -8.97 -20.44
C THR A 104 -1.20 -8.99 -21.46
N PRO A 105 -0.93 -8.91 -22.78
CA PRO A 105 -1.97 -8.86 -23.82
C PRO A 105 -2.99 -10.00 -23.77
N ARG A 106 -2.56 -11.21 -23.38
CA ARG A 106 -3.43 -12.40 -23.27
C ARG A 106 -4.63 -12.20 -22.34
N LEU A 107 -4.52 -11.33 -21.32
CA LEU A 107 -5.62 -11.02 -20.40
C LEU A 107 -6.76 -10.22 -21.07
N TRP A 108 -6.44 -9.50 -22.15
CA TRP A 108 -7.38 -8.63 -22.86
C TRP A 108 -7.97 -9.29 -24.11
N ALA A 109 -7.42 -10.43 -24.54
CA ALA A 109 -7.90 -11.18 -25.70
C ALA A 109 -9.27 -11.86 -25.47
N HIS A 110 -9.76 -11.90 -24.22
CA HIS A 110 -11.02 -12.53 -23.82
C HIS A 110 -12.14 -11.51 -23.50
N LEU A 111 -11.91 -10.22 -23.81
CA LEU A 111 -12.90 -9.14 -23.65
C LEU A 111 -13.76 -8.98 -24.90
#